data_AF-A0A645J7F7-F1
#
_entry.id   AF-A0A645J7F7-F1
#
_cell.length_a   1.000
_cell.length_b   1.000
_cell.length_c   1.000
_cell.angle_alpha   90.00
_cell.angle_beta   90.00
_cell.angle_gamma   90.00
#
_symmetry.space_group_name_H-M   'P 1'
#
loop_
_entity.id
_entity.type
_entity.pdbx_description
1 polymer ?
#
loop_
_entity_poly.entity_id
_entity_poly.type
_entity_poly.pdbx_seq_one_letter_code
_entity_poly.pdbx_strand_id
1 'polypeptide(L)' 'MLLKNVESKRLKPEKLVSHRFDFADMMQAYEVFGNAAREKAMKVIINFN' A
#
# COMPACT_ATOMS: atom_id res chain seq x y z
N MET A 1 6.77 19.03 -7.60
CA MET A 1 6.75 17.97 -8.64
C MET A 1 6.95 16.60 -8.00
N LEU A 2 5.87 15.85 -7.73
CA LEU A 2 5.96 14.56 -7.01
C LEU A 2 6.60 13.46 -7.87
N LEU A 3 6.17 13.33 -9.13
CA LEU A 3 6.69 12.31 -10.05
C LEU A 3 8.21 12.42 -10.24
N LYS A 4 8.73 13.63 -10.50
CA LYS A 4 10.18 13.86 -10.61
C LYS A 4 10.95 13.48 -9.35
N ASN A 5 10.36 13.62 -8.16
CA ASN A 5 11.00 13.20 -6.91
C ASN A 5 11.04 11.66 -6.78
N VAL A 6 10.05 10.96 -7.32
CA VAL A 6 10.04 9.49 -7.39
C VAL A 6 11.06 8.99 -8.42
N GLU A 7 11.06 9.55 -9.64
CA GLU A 7 12.01 9.21 -10.71
C GLU A 7 13.46 9.44 -10.28
N SER A 8 13.73 10.55 -9.58
CA SER A 8 15.05 10.86 -9.03
C SER A 8 15.37 10.11 -7.73
N LYS A 9 14.51 9.19 -7.27
CA LYS A 9 14.67 8.37 -6.05
C LYS A 9 14.78 9.17 -4.74
N ARG A 10 14.49 10.47 -4.77
CA ARG A 10 14.42 11.35 -3.59
C ARG A 10 13.20 11.04 -2.72
N LEU A 11 12.13 10.55 -3.33
CA LEU A 11 10.95 10.01 -2.68
C LEU A 11 10.84 8.51 -3.01
N LYS A 12 10.72 7.68 -1.98
CA LYS A 12 10.60 6.21 -2.09
C LYS A 12 9.24 5.74 -1.55
N PRO A 13 8.14 5.99 -2.29
CA PRO A 13 6.78 5.71 -1.81
C PRO A 13 6.53 4.20 -1.59
N GLU A 14 7.29 3.33 -2.25
CA GLU A 14 7.23 1.89 -2.06
C GLU A 14 7.46 1.46 -0.61
N LYS A 15 8.22 2.24 0.16
CA LYS A 15 8.46 1.99 1.60
C LYS A 15 7.25 2.23 2.48
N LEU A 16 6.23 2.93 1.98
CA LEU A 16 4.99 3.17 2.71
C LEU A 16 4.05 1.96 2.61
N VAL A 17 4.20 1.14 1.57
CA VAL A 17 3.35 -0.04 1.32
C VAL A 17 3.66 -1.11 2.36
N SER A 18 2.78 -1.20 3.36
CA SER A 18 2.87 -2.18 4.44
C SER A 18 2.29 -3.55 4.05
N HIS A 19 1.26 -3.57 3.20
CA HIS A 19 0.53 -4.78 2.83
C HIS A 19 0.17 -4.77 1.35
N ARG A 20 0.18 -5.95 0.75
CA ARG A 20 -0.23 -6.20 -0.64
C ARG A 20 -1.22 -7.35 -0.65
N PHE A 21 -2.29 -7.19 -1.41
CA PHE A 21 -3.31 -8.21 -1.61
C PHE A 21 -3.56 -8.37 -3.10
N ASP A 22 -3.90 -9.57 -3.53
CA ASP A 22 -4.44 -9.77 -4.88
C ASP A 22 -5.91 -9.35 -4.92
N PHE A 23 -6.44 -9.09 -6.11
CA PHE A 23 -7.82 -8.62 -6.27
C PHE A 23 -8.85 -9.62 -5.69
N ALA A 24 -8.55 -10.91 -5.73
CA ALA A 24 -9.37 -11.95 -5.10
C ALA A 24 -9.53 -11.76 -3.58
N ASP A 25 -8.55 -11.13 -2.92
CA ASP A 25 -8.50 -10.90 -1.48
C ASP A 25 -8.97 -9.49 -1.09
N MET A 26 -9.69 -8.79 -1.97
CA MET A 26 -10.11 -7.40 -1.75
C MET A 26 -10.86 -7.22 -0.43
N MET A 27 -11.72 -8.18 -0.04
CA MET A 27 -12.45 -8.10 1.22
C MET A 27 -11.53 -8.21 2.45
N GLN A 28 -10.52 -9.07 2.40
CA GLN A 28 -9.51 -9.18 3.44
C GLN A 28 -8.67 -7.89 3.53
N ALA A 29 -8.33 -7.28 2.40
CA ALA A 29 -7.62 -6.02 2.34
C ALA A 29 -8.39 -4.89 3.07
N TYR A 30 -9.72 -4.85 2.91
CA TYR A 30 -10.58 -3.92 3.63
C TYR A 30 -10.60 -4.18 5.14
N GLU A 31 -10.70 -5.44 5.56
CA GLU A 31 -10.70 -5.79 6.99
C GLU A 31 -9.38 -5.40 7.66
N VAL A 32 -8.25 -5.70 7.01
CA VAL A 32 -6.91 -5.36 7.51
C VAL A 32 -6.73 -3.85 7.59
N PHE A 33 -7.15 -3.11 6.57
CA PHE A 33 -7.06 -1.65 6.60
C PHE A 33 -8.02 -1.03 7.63
N GLY A 34 -9.22 -1.59 7.81
CA GLY A 34 -10.16 -1.17 8.84
C GLY A 34 -9.61 -1.33 10.25
N ASN A 35 -8.74 -2.32 10.46
CA ASN A 35 -8.02 -2.57 11.71
C ASN A 35 -6.57 -2.04 11.70
N ALA A 36 -6.27 -1.00 10.90
CA ALA A 36 -4.91 -0.57 10.60
C ALA A 36 -3.99 -0.34 11.82
N ALA A 37 -4.52 0.17 12.93
CA ALA A 37 -3.72 0.36 14.15
C ALA A 37 -3.23 -0.97 14.74
N ARG A 38 -4.10 -1.99 14.73
CA ARG A 38 -3.79 -3.35 15.21
C ARG A 38 -2.88 -4.08 14.23
N GLU A 39 -3.21 -4.01 12.94
CA GLU A 39 -2.50 -4.71 11.86
C GLU A 39 -1.23 -3.97 11.40
N LYS A 40 -0.93 -2.79 11.97
CA LYS A 40 0.17 -1.91 11.55
C LYS A 40 0.14 -1.58 10.05
N ALA A 41 -1.07 -1.43 9.49
CA ALA A 41 -1.27 -1.14 8.08
C ALA A 41 -1.17 0.37 7.80
N MET A 42 -0.09 0.81 7.16
CA MET A 42 0.13 2.20 6.75
C MET A 42 -0.42 2.49 5.34
N LYS A 43 -0.12 1.59 4.39
CA LYS A 43 -0.64 1.65 3.02
C LYS A 43 -0.87 0.23 2.52
N VAL A 44 -2.05 0.04 1.94
CA VAL A 44 -2.48 -1.19 1.27
C VAL A 44 -2.50 -0.95 -0.24
N ILE A 45 -2.05 -1.94 -1.00
CA ILE A 45 -2.13 -1.96 -2.47
C ILE A 45 -2.82 -3.24 -2.91
N ILE A 46 -3.76 -3.12 -3.85
CA ILE A 46 -4.39 -4.25 -4.52
C ILE A 46 -3.69 -4.48 -5.86
N ASN A 47 -3.25 -5.72 -6.09
CA ASN A 47 -2.73 -6.17 -7.37
C ASN A 47 -3.87 -6.75 -8.21
N PHE A 48 -3.98 -6.29 -9.47
CA PHE A 48 -5.02 -6.70 -10.41
C PHE A 48 -4.47 -7.60 -11.55
N ASN A 49 -3.16 -7.83 -11.55
CA ASN A 49 -2.47 -8.63 -12.55
C ASN A 49 -2.38 -10.09 -12.13
#